data_AF-A0A8T7CZN3-F1
#
_entry.id   AF-A0A8T7CZN3-F1
#
_cell.length_a   1.000
_cell.length_b   1.000
_cell.length_c   1.000
_cell.angle_alpha   90.00
_cell.angle_beta   90.00
_cell.angle_gamma   90.00
#
_symmetry.space_group_name_H-M   'P 1'
#
loop_
_entity.id
_entity.type
_entity.pdbx_description
1 polymer ?
#
loop_
_entity_poly.entity_id
_entity_poly.type
_entity_poly.pdbx_seq_one_letter_code
_entity_poly.pdbx_strand_id
1 'polypeptide(L)'
;MAEESKLEKLVKTSRKTGEGEDWIFSLVPISVAFVFYTIFIITSDIEQKGLFMAFGAAAGIIGLESYWIIRGWRNDHGSTVIMGIIGIAVTLGLLSLYMSFA
;
A
#
# COMPACT_ATOMS: atom_id res chain seq x y z
N MET A 1 -10.58 -25.81 26.80
CA MET A 1 -9.92 -24.51 26.54
C MET A 1 -10.66 -23.85 25.41
N ALA A 2 -11.26 -22.67 25.62
CA ALA A 2 -11.91 -21.94 24.53
C ALA A 2 -10.84 -21.49 23.54
N GLU A 3 -11.04 -21.77 22.26
CA GLU A 3 -10.13 -21.34 21.21
C GLU A 3 -10.20 -19.81 21.11
N GLU A 4 -9.06 -19.14 21.22
CA GLU A 4 -8.99 -17.68 21.17
C GLU A 4 -9.42 -17.17 19.79
N SER A 5 -10.28 -16.15 19.75
CA SER A 5 -10.85 -15.63 18.50
C SER A 5 -9.77 -14.90 17.66
N LYS A 6 -9.94 -14.87 16.33
CA LYS A 6 -8.97 -14.21 15.43
C LYS A 6 -8.72 -12.74 15.76
N LEU A 7 -9.79 -12.02 16.14
CA LEU A 7 -9.69 -10.61 16.53
C LEU A 7 -8.88 -10.43 17.81
N GLU A 8 -9.03 -11.35 18.76
CA GLU A 8 -8.29 -11.32 20.02
C GLU A 8 -6.78 -11.59 19.79
N LYS A 9 -6.44 -12.53 18.90
CA LYS A 9 -5.05 -12.78 18.48
C LYS A 9 -4.42 -11.57 17.79
N LEU A 10 -5.18 -10.89 16.93
CA LEU A 10 -4.75 -9.68 16.21
C LEU A 10 -4.40 -8.53 17.15
N VAL A 11 -5.11 -8.39 18.27
CA VAL A 11 -4.89 -7.32 19.25
C VAL A 11 -3.74 -7.66 20.19
N LYS A 12 -3.58 -8.92 20.59
CA LYS A 12 -2.56 -9.34 21.58
C LYS A 12 -1.17 -9.53 20.98
N THR A 13 -1.06 -9.85 19.70
CA THR A 13 0.24 -10.12 19.07
C THR A 13 0.91 -8.81 18.65
N SER A 14 2.06 -8.51 19.25
CA SER A 14 2.85 -7.34 18.90
C SER A 14 3.69 -7.57 17.63
N ARG A 15 3.95 -6.47 16.93
CA ARG A 15 4.91 -6.40 15.82
C ARG A 15 6.29 -6.91 16.24
N LYS A 16 6.95 -7.66 15.37
CA LYS A 16 8.39 -7.96 15.51
C LYS A 16 9.19 -6.70 15.19
N THR A 17 10.28 -6.50 15.94
CA THR A 17 11.35 -5.54 15.59
C THR A 17 11.89 -5.91 14.20
N GLY A 18 11.74 -5.00 13.22
CA GLY A 18 12.15 -5.21 11.82
C GLY A 18 11.05 -5.07 10.77
N GLU A 19 9.76 -5.08 11.15
CA GLU A 19 8.68 -4.97 10.14
C GLU A 19 8.68 -3.65 9.36
N GLY A 20 9.18 -2.56 9.95
CA GLY A 20 9.34 -1.29 9.25
C GLY A 20 10.41 -1.36 8.16
N GLU A 21 11.51 -2.06 8.41
CA GLU A 21 12.58 -2.27 7.43
C GLU A 21 12.07 -3.13 6.28
N ASP A 22 11.38 -4.23 6.57
CA ASP A 22 10.73 -5.06 5.57
C ASP A 22 9.75 -4.24 4.70
N TRP A 23 8.99 -3.33 5.32
CA TRP A 23 8.08 -2.43 4.59
C TRP A 23 8.85 -1.49 3.66
N ILE A 24 9.94 -0.88 4.14
CA ILE A 24 10.80 -0.04 3.30
C ILE A 24 11.40 -0.85 2.15
N PHE A 25 11.91 -2.06 2.41
CA PHE A 25 12.47 -2.92 1.36
C PHE A 25 11.43 -3.35 0.33
N SER A 26 10.16 -3.53 0.74
CA SER A 26 9.09 -3.84 -0.19
C SER A 26 8.73 -2.70 -1.16
N LEU A 27 9.19 -1.46 -0.90
CA LEU A 27 9.06 -0.36 -1.85
C LEU A 27 10.00 -0.48 -3.05
N VAL A 28 11.11 -1.21 -2.94
CA VAL A 28 12.10 -1.35 -4.02
C VAL A 28 11.49 -1.89 -5.32
N PRO A 29 10.81 -3.06 -5.34
CA PRO A 29 10.21 -3.57 -6.56
C PRO A 29 9.12 -2.64 -7.13
N ILE A 30 8.37 -1.96 -6.26
CA ILE A 30 7.35 -1.00 -6.67
C ILE A 30 7.97 0.24 -7.31
N SER A 31 9.06 0.74 -6.73
CA SER A 31 9.80 1.89 -7.27
C SER A 31 10.37 1.56 -8.65
N VAL A 32 10.95 0.36 -8.81
CA VAL A 32 11.44 -0.10 -10.12
C VAL A 32 10.29 -0.17 -11.13
N ALA A 33 9.17 -0.80 -10.77
CA ALA A 33 7.99 -0.88 -11.64
C ALA A 33 7.44 0.51 -12.00
N PHE A 34 7.40 1.43 -11.04
CA PHE A 34 6.91 2.79 -11.22
C PHE A 34 7.81 3.61 -12.14
N VAL A 35 9.14 3.42 -12.09
CA VAL A 35 10.08 4.05 -13.03
C VAL A 35 9.80 3.60 -14.46
N PHE A 36 9.68 2.29 -14.71
CA PHE A 36 9.35 1.76 -16.03
C PHE A 36 8.00 2.28 -16.53
N TYR A 37 6.99 2.26 -15.67
CA TYR A 37 5.67 2.79 -15.97
C TYR A 37 5.71 4.27 -16.34
N THR A 38 6.45 5.09 -15.57
CA THR A 38 6.58 6.53 -15.80
C THR A 38 7.26 6.81 -17.12
N ILE A 39 8.38 6.14 -17.40
CA ILE A 39 9.09 6.27 -18.69
C ILE A 39 8.14 5.92 -19.84
N PHE A 40 7.40 4.82 -19.72
CA PHE A 40 6.42 4.41 -20.72
C PHE A 40 5.35 5.48 -20.96
N ILE A 41 4.70 6.01 -19.92
CA ILE A 41 3.67 7.05 -20.08
C ILE A 41 4.26 8.34 -20.69
N ILE A 42 5.48 8.73 -20.29
CA ILE A 42 6.14 9.93 -20.83
C ILE A 42 6.47 9.77 -22.32
N THR A 43 6.88 8.58 -22.77
CA THR A 43 7.22 8.35 -24.18
C THR A 43 6.02 8.03 -25.06
N SER A 44 4.88 7.65 -24.49
CA SER A 44 3.66 7.31 -25.23
C SER A 44 2.88 8.54 -25.69
N ASP A 45 2.20 8.51 -26.83
CA ASP A 45 1.34 9.61 -27.28
C ASP A 45 -0.08 9.49 -26.67
N ILE A 46 -0.16 9.66 -25.34
CA ILE A 46 -1.41 9.54 -24.56
C ILE A 46 -1.80 10.92 -24.03
N GLU A 47 -3.06 11.31 -24.24
CA GLU A 47 -3.64 12.49 -23.61
C GLU A 47 -3.80 12.28 -22.08
N GLN A 48 -3.62 13.35 -21.30
CA GLN A 48 -3.77 13.31 -19.82
C GLN A 48 -2.76 12.41 -19.09
N LYS A 49 -1.50 12.40 -19.53
CA LYS A 49 -0.38 11.65 -18.88
C LYS A 49 -0.32 11.80 -17.36
N GLY A 50 -0.59 13.00 -16.84
CA GLY A 50 -0.59 13.29 -15.41
C GLY A 50 -1.59 12.44 -14.63
N LEU A 51 -2.78 12.24 -15.20
CA LEU A 51 -3.84 11.45 -14.63
C LEU A 51 -3.44 9.97 -14.55
N PHE A 52 -2.90 9.42 -15.65
CA PHE A 52 -2.36 8.07 -15.66
C PHE A 52 -1.24 7.90 -14.63
N MET A 53 -0.28 8.82 -14.57
CA MET A 53 0.79 8.79 -13.57
C MET A 53 0.25 8.79 -12.13
N ALA A 54 -0.76 9.62 -11.84
CA ALA A 54 -1.40 9.66 -10.52
C ALA A 54 -2.12 8.36 -10.17
N PHE A 55 -2.91 7.79 -11.10
CA PHE A 55 -3.58 6.51 -10.91
C PHE A 55 -2.61 5.34 -10.77
N GLY A 56 -1.54 5.31 -11.56
CA GLY A 56 -0.50 4.30 -11.48
C GLY A 56 0.26 4.34 -10.16
N ALA A 57 0.58 5.55 -9.66
CA ALA A 57 1.18 5.73 -8.34
C ALA A 57 0.25 5.23 -7.24
N ALA A 58 -1.03 5.60 -7.28
CA ALA A 58 -2.03 5.15 -6.32
C ALA A 58 -2.19 3.63 -6.34
N ALA A 59 -2.26 3.02 -7.52
CA ALA A 59 -2.37 1.57 -7.67
C ALA A 59 -1.15 0.83 -7.09
N GLY A 60 0.06 1.35 -7.30
CA GLY A 60 1.29 0.79 -6.73
C GLY A 60 1.28 0.79 -5.21
N ILE A 61 0.94 1.92 -4.58
CA ILE A 61 0.86 2.04 -3.12
C ILE A 61 -0.27 1.20 -2.54
N ILE A 62 -1.48 1.23 -3.14
CA ILE A 62 -2.61 0.42 -2.67
C ILE A 62 -2.29 -1.08 -2.77
N GLY A 63 -1.63 -1.51 -3.83
CA GLY A 63 -1.16 -2.89 -3.98
C GLY A 63 -0.19 -3.29 -2.86
N LEU A 64 0.74 -2.40 -2.49
CA LEU A 64 1.65 -2.62 -1.38
C LEU A 64 0.90 -2.78 -0.06
N GLU A 65 0.04 -1.83 0.27
CA GLU A 65 -0.67 -1.84 1.54
C GLU A 65 -1.62 -3.04 1.64
N SER A 66 -2.21 -3.46 0.51
CA SER A 66 -3.00 -4.70 0.44
C SER A 66 -2.17 -5.94 0.79
N TYR A 67 -0.93 -6.02 0.29
CA TYR A 67 0.00 -7.09 0.68
C TYR A 67 0.26 -7.08 2.19
N TRP A 68 0.49 -5.90 2.77
CA TRP A 68 0.76 -5.75 4.21
C TRP A 68 -0.44 -6.06 5.08
N ILE A 69 -1.66 -5.71 4.64
CA ILE A 69 -2.90 -6.12 5.29
C ILE A 69 -3.02 -7.64 5.30
N ILE A 70 -2.82 -8.31 4.16
CA ILE A 70 -2.94 -9.78 4.09
C ILE A 70 -1.85 -10.45 4.93
N ARG A 71 -0.61 -9.95 4.89
CA ARG A 71 0.50 -10.47 5.69
C ARG A 71 0.23 -10.29 7.19
N GLY A 72 -0.21 -9.10 7.61
CA GLY A 72 -0.56 -8.81 8.99
C GLY A 72 -1.72 -9.68 9.48
N TRP A 73 -2.75 -9.86 8.64
CA TRP A 73 -3.87 -10.74 8.93
C TRP A 73 -3.43 -12.20 9.11
N ARG A 74 -2.56 -12.71 8.23
CA ARG A 74 -2.04 -14.09 8.31
C ARG A 74 -1.17 -14.31 9.56
N ASN A 75 -0.42 -13.31 9.99
CA ASN A 75 0.50 -13.39 11.12
C ASN A 75 -0.07 -12.87 12.45
N ASP A 76 -1.37 -12.56 12.50
CA ASP A 76 -2.02 -12.01 13.68
C ASP A 76 -1.45 -10.65 14.16
N HIS A 77 -0.83 -9.88 13.26
CA HIS A 77 -0.33 -8.54 13.58
C HIS A 77 -1.38 -7.46 13.26
N GLY A 78 -2.26 -7.16 14.21
CA GLY A 78 -3.37 -6.20 14.02
C GLY A 78 -2.90 -4.78 13.71
N SER A 79 -1.79 -4.33 14.29
CA SER A 79 -1.22 -3.01 14.00
C SER A 79 -0.78 -2.86 12.54
N THR A 80 -0.24 -3.92 11.94
CA THR A 80 0.15 -3.96 10.51
C THR A 80 -1.06 -3.87 9.59
N VAL A 81 -2.16 -4.52 9.95
CA VAL A 81 -3.44 -4.42 9.23
C VAL A 81 -3.99 -2.99 9.28
N ILE A 82 -4.02 -2.38 10.46
CA ILE A 82 -4.53 -1.02 10.65
C ILE A 82 -3.69 -0.02 9.86
N MET A 83 -2.37 -0.12 9.94
CA MET A 83 -1.45 0.75 9.18
C MET A 83 -1.70 0.65 7.68
N GLY A 84 -1.91 -0.55 7.15
CA GLY A 84 -2.21 -0.73 5.72
C GLY A 84 -3.55 -0.13 5.31
N ILE A 85 -4.59 -0.26 6.15
CA ILE A 85 -5.89 0.38 5.90
C ILE A 85 -5.75 1.90 5.88
N ILE A 86 -4.99 2.47 6.83
CA ILE A 86 -4.70 3.91 6.86
C ILE A 86 -3.95 4.34 5.60
N GLY A 87 -2.93 3.58 5.18
CA GLY A 87 -2.16 3.86 3.96
C GLY A 87 -3.03 3.90 2.71
N ILE A 88 -3.96 2.96 2.56
CA ILE A 88 -4.95 2.97 1.45
C ILE A 88 -5.85 4.20 1.53
N ALA A 89 -6.40 4.50 2.72
CA ALA A 89 -7.28 5.65 2.90
C ALA A 89 -6.59 6.98 2.57
N VAL A 90 -5.34 7.16 3.03
CA VAL A 90 -4.51 8.34 2.70
C VAL A 90 -4.25 8.42 1.20
N THR A 91 -3.90 7.30 0.55
CA THR A 91 -3.64 7.25 -0.90
C THR A 91 -4.86 7.66 -1.71
N LEU A 92 -6.04 7.11 -1.37
CA LEU A 92 -7.30 7.47 -2.02
C LEU A 92 -7.69 8.93 -1.76
N GLY A 93 -7.45 9.43 -0.55
CA GLY A 93 -7.66 10.84 -0.21
C GLY A 93 -6.79 11.78 -1.05
N LEU A 94 -5.50 11.47 -1.18
CA LEU A 94 -4.57 12.25 -2.00
C LEU A 94 -4.91 12.19 -3.50
N LEU A 95 -5.29 11.03 -4.01
CA LEU A 95 -5.72 10.88 -5.40
C LEU A 95 -7.00 11.70 -5.66
N SER A 96 -7.97 11.63 -4.74
CA SER A 96 -9.22 12.40 -4.85
C SER A 96 -8.96 13.90 -4.82
N LEU A 97 -8.04 14.35 -3.95
CA LEU A 97 -7.58 15.73 -3.90
C LEU A 97 -6.95 16.12 -5.23
N TYR A 98 -6.04 15.31 -5.77
CA TYR A 98 -5.40 15.58 -7.06
C TYR A 98 -6.43 15.72 -8.19
N MET A 99 -7.40 14.81 -8.29
CA MET A 99 -8.47 14.86 -9.29
C MET A 99 -9.37 16.08 -9.15
N SER A 100 -9.48 16.69 -7.97
CA SER A 100 -10.26 17.92 -7.79
C SER A 100 -9.57 19.17 -8.34
N PHE A 101 -8.26 19.11 -8.57
CA PHE A 101 -7.43 20.22 -9.06
C PHE A 101 -6.86 20.01 -10.46
N ALA A 102 -6.95 18.80 -11.02
CA ALA A 102 -6.43 18.42 -12.34
C ALA A 102 -7.50 18.57 -13.42
#